data_AF-A0A1E5K6S6-F1
#
_entry.id   AF-A0A1E5K6S6-F1
#
_cell.length_a   1.000
_cell.length_b   1.000
_cell.length_c   1.000
_cell.angle_alpha   90.00
_cell.angle_beta   90.00
_cell.angle_gamma   90.00
#
_symmetry.space_group_name_H-M   'P 1'
#
loop_
_entity.id
_entity.type
_entity.pdbx_description
1 polymer ?
#
loop_
_entity_poly.entity_id
_entity_poly.type
_entity_poly.pdbx_seq_one_letter_code
_entity_poly.pdbx_strand_id
1 'polypeptide(L)' 'MYYLAITYDICEHNNLVEEMNEYRLEPGVDFEQQLIKLAKKDIAPLIKVYQSITSDFKEVTLYKEYTFKDYECKCHREKG' A
#
# COMPACT_ATOMS: atom_id res chain seq x y z
N MET A 1 -5.86 -15.68 10.85
CA MET A 1 -6.17 -14.59 9.92
C MET A 1 -4.88 -14.24 9.19
N TYR A 2 -4.93 -14.16 7.87
CA TYR A 2 -3.79 -13.80 7.03
C TYR A 2 -4.01 -12.40 6.47
N TYR A 3 -2.92 -11.67 6.24
CA TYR A 3 -2.98 -10.31 5.75
C TYR A 3 -2.06 -10.10 4.56
N LEU A 4 -2.57 -9.37 3.57
CA LEU A 4 -1.90 -9.02 2.33
C LEU A 4 -1.89 -7.49 2.24
N ALA A 5 -0.72 -6.89 2.14
CA ALA A 5 -0.55 -5.48 1.85
C ALA A 5 -0.28 -5.30 0.36
N ILE A 6 -1.02 -4.40 -0.27
CA ILE A 6 -0.80 -4.00 -1.65
C ILE A 6 -0.41 -2.53 -1.66
N THR A 7 0.71 -2.21 -2.29
CA THR A 7 1.21 -0.83 -2.45
C THR A 7 0.62 -0.22 -3.72
N TYR A 8 0.28 1.06 -3.65
CA TYR A 8 -0.31 1.81 -4.75
C TYR A 8 0.43 3.12 -4.96
N ASP A 9 0.68 3.45 -6.22
CA ASP A 9 1.07 4.80 -6.63
C ASP A 9 -0.17 5.65 -6.91
N ILE A 10 -0.09 6.94 -6.61
CA ILE A 10 -1.15 7.92 -6.87
C ILE A 10 -0.59 8.96 -7.83
N CYS A 11 -1.09 8.94 -9.06
CA CYS A 11 -0.82 9.98 -10.05
C CYS A 11 -1.94 11.03 -10.00
N GLU A 12 -1.69 12.12 -9.27
CA GLU A 12 -2.66 13.22 -9.10
C GLU A 12 -3.12 13.84 -10.41
N HIS A 13 -2.27 13.85 -11.45
CA HIS A 13 -2.59 14.46 -12.74
C HIS A 13 -3.73 13.75 -13.49
N ASN A 14 -3.83 12.43 -13.31
CA ASN A 14 -4.79 11.60 -14.05
C ASN A 14 -5.87 10.99 -13.14
N ASN A 15 -5.87 11.28 -11.83
CA ASN A 15 -6.67 10.56 -10.83
C ASN A 15 -6.51 9.04 -10.93
N LEU A 16 -5.30 8.57 -11.27
CA LEU A 16 -5.01 7.14 -11.41
C LEU A 16 -4.41 6.63 -10.10
N VAL A 17 -4.96 5.50 -9.64
CA VAL A 17 -4.43 4.71 -8.54
C VAL A 17 -3.93 3.41 -9.14
N GLU A 18 -2.62 3.26 -9.22
CA GLU A 18 -1.99 2.11 -9.85
C GLU A 18 -1.45 1.15 -8.80
N GLU A 19 -1.79 -0.12 -8.94
CA GLU A 19 -1.25 -1.19 -8.10
C GLU A 19 0.21 -1.44 -8.45
N MET A 20 1.07 -1.54 -7.44
CA MET A 20 2.51 -1.73 -7.63
C MET A 20 2.96 -3.13 -7.24
N ASN A 21 2.93 -3.46 -5.94
CA ASN A 21 3.43 -4.72 -5.42
C ASN A 21 2.54 -5.28 -4.31
N GLU A 22 2.57 -6.60 -4.18
CA GLU A 22 1.85 -7.35 -3.15
C GLU A 22 2.83 -7.96 -2.12
N TYR A 23 2.46 -7.91 -0.85
CA TYR A 23 3.26 -8.39 0.27
C TYR A 23 2.42 -9.13 1.30
N ARG A 24 2.87 -10.30 1.71
CA ARG A 24 2.27 -11.00 2.86
C ARG A 24 2.83 -10.40 4.14
N LEU A 25 1.93 -9.98 5.04
CA LEU A 25 2.34 -9.43 6.32
C LEU A 25 2.63 -10.56 7.31
N GLU A 26 3.75 -10.43 8.01
CA GLU A 26 4.18 -11.44 8.97
C GLU A 26 3.35 -11.33 10.27
N PRO A 27 2.77 -12.44 10.74
CA PRO A 27 2.06 -12.46 12.00
C PRO A 27 3.02 -12.26 13.18
N GLY A 28 2.60 -11.49 14.19
CA GLY A 28 3.40 -11.23 15.40
C GLY A 28 4.44 -10.11 15.25
N VAL A 29 4.63 -9.58 14.05
CA VAL A 29 5.37 -8.34 13.81
C VAL A 29 4.38 -7.18 13.75
N ASP A 30 4.76 -6.03 14.31
CA ASP A 30 3.91 -4.83 14.29
C ASP A 30 3.52 -4.44 12.85
N PHE A 31 2.22 -4.23 12.63
CA PHE A 31 1.68 -3.93 11.31
C PHE A 31 2.23 -2.60 10.79
N GLU A 32 2.22 -1.58 11.63
CA GLU A 32 2.59 -0.22 11.23
C GLU A 32 4.06 -0.16 10.81
N GLN A 33 4.95 -0.82 11.56
CA GLN A 33 6.37 -0.94 11.19
C GLN A 33 6.58 -1.65 9.85
N GLN A 34 5.81 -2.69 9.54
CA GLN A 34 5.89 -3.37 8.26
C GLN A 34 5.42 -2.44 7.14
N LEU A 35 4.26 -1.79 7.30
CA LEU A 35 3.70 -0.90 6.29
C LEU A 35 4.60 0.32 6.02
N ILE A 36 5.21 0.92 7.04
CA ILE A 36 6.18 2.01 6.86
C ILE A 36 7.37 1.57 6.01
N LYS A 37 7.89 0.35 6.24
CA LYS A 37 8.99 -0.21 5.44
C LYS A 37 8.57 -0.41 3.99
N LEU A 38 7.36 -0.93 3.76
CA LEU A 38 6.82 -1.13 2.40
C LEU A 38 6.61 0.20 1.69
N ALA A 39 6.00 1.19 2.35
CA ALA A 39 5.76 2.53 1.80
C ALA A 39 7.08 3.19 1.39
N LYS A 40 8.11 3.08 2.23
CA LYS A 40 9.46 3.59 1.92
C LYS A 40 10.15 2.81 0.80
N LYS A 41 9.98 1.49 0.74
CA LYS A 41 10.63 0.62 -0.24
C LYS A 41 10.09 0.89 -1.64
N ASP A 42 8.77 1.02 -1.75
CA ASP A 42 8.09 1.15 -3.04
C ASP A 42 7.81 2.60 -3.40
N ILE A 43 8.10 3.56 -2.51
CA ILE A 43 7.72 4.97 -2.65
C ILE A 43 6.21 5.08 -2.90
N ALA A 44 5.44 4.37 -2.08
CA ALA A 44 4.00 4.22 -2.25
C ALA A 44 3.24 5.13 -1.27
N PRO A 45 2.49 6.14 -1.77
CA PRO A 45 1.66 7.00 -0.94
C PRO A 45 0.45 6.28 -0.35
N LEU A 46 0.04 5.15 -0.91
CA LEU A 46 -1.12 4.39 -0.46
C LEU A 46 -0.78 2.92 -0.32
N ILE A 47 -1.21 2.33 0.79
CA ILE A 47 -1.16 0.90 1.01
C ILE A 47 -2.53 0.42 1.47
N LYS A 48 -3.07 -0.59 0.79
CA LYS A 48 -4.31 -1.26 1.21
C LYS A 48 -3.95 -2.60 1.81
N VAL A 49 -4.47 -2.85 3.01
CA VAL A 49 -4.32 -4.13 3.70
C VAL A 49 -5.62 -4.90 3.54
N TYR A 50 -5.50 -6.09 3.00
CA TYR A 50 -6.56 -7.06 2.86
C TYR A 50 -6.37 -8.18 3.87
N GLN A 51 -7.48 -8.75 4.32
CA GLN A 51 -7.48 -9.93 5.18
C GLN A 51 -8.11 -11.13 4.48
N SER A 52 -7.63 -12.32 4.82
CA SER A 52 -8.21 -13.59 4.40
C SER A 52 -8.22 -14.60 5.54
N ILE A 53 -9.17 -15.54 5.48
CA ILE A 53 -9.23 -16.68 6.41
C ILE A 53 -8.16 -17.72 6.03
N THR A 54 -7.82 -17.82 4.74
CA THR A 54 -6.86 -18.78 4.18
C THR A 54 -5.57 -18.09 3.73
N SER A 55 -4.46 -18.84 3.72
CA SER A 55 -3.14 -18.32 3.32
C SER A 55 -2.95 -18.21 1.81
N ASP A 56 -3.91 -18.72 1.01
CA ASP A 56 -3.89 -18.67 -0.44
C ASP A 56 -4.56 -17.40 -1.00
N PHE A 57 -5.16 -16.57 -0.14
CA PHE A 57 -5.74 -15.27 -0.47
C PHE A 57 -6.72 -15.29 -1.67
N LYS A 58 -7.41 -16.42 -1.91
CA LYS A 58 -8.42 -16.50 -2.98
C LYS A 58 -9.63 -15.62 -2.73
N GLU A 59 -10.01 -15.49 -1.46
CA GLU A 59 -11.07 -14.60 -1.01
C GLU A 59 -10.46 -13.62 -0.02
N VAL A 60 -10.43 -12.35 -0.42
CA VAL A 60 -9.87 -11.26 0.39
C VAL A 60 -10.92 -10.21 0.64
N THR A 61 -10.88 -9.61 1.82
CA THR A 61 -11.70 -8.44 2.16
C THR A 61 -10.78 -7.30 2.54
N LEU A 62 -11.07 -6.09 2.06
CA LEU A 62 -10.34 -4.90 2.48
C LEU A 62 -10.49 -4.72 3.99
N TYR A 63 -9.36 -4.75 4.69
CA TYR A 63 -9.31 -4.57 6.14
C TYR A 63 -9.11 -3.10 6.49
N LYS A 64 -8.10 -2.45 5.88
CA LYS A 64 -7.77 -1.05 6.16
C LYS A 64 -6.91 -0.43 5.07
N GLU A 65 -7.03 0.88 4.90
CA GLU A 65 -6.19 1.69 4.01
C GLU A 65 -5.25 2.58 4.85
N TYR A 66 -4.04 2.77 4.36
CA TYR A 66 -2.99 3.57 4.98
C TYR A 66 -2.43 4.54 3.96
N THR A 67 -2.43 5.82 4.30
CA THR A 67 -1.91 6.89 3.44
C THR A 67 -0.63 7.46 4.05
N PHE A 68 0.40 7.58 3.22
CA PHE A 68 1.72 8.07 3.58
C PHE A 68 2.05 9.31 2.75
N LYS A 69 1.68 10.47 3.28
CA LYS A 69 1.86 11.78 2.60
C LYS A 69 3.30 12.10 2.23
N ASP A 70 4.27 11.55 2.96
CA ASP A 70 5.69 11.75 2.67
C ASP A 70 6.13 11.12 1.35
N TYR A 71 5.36 10.15 0.83
CA TYR A 71 5.59 9.50 -0.46
C TYR A 71 4.58 9.91 -1.53
N GLU A 72 3.67 10.86 -1.24
CA GLU A 72 2.84 11.46 -2.29
C GLU A 72 3.77 12.15 -3.28
N CYS A 73 3.60 11.80 -4.56
CA CYS A 73 4.43 12.34 -5.61
C CYS A 73 4.29 13.86 -5.61
N LYS A 74 5.34 14.57 -5.20
CA LYS A 74 5.45 16.02 -5.33
C LYS A 74 5.73 16.34 -6.79
N CYS A 75 4.80 16.01 -7.69
CA CYS A 75 4.77 16.53 -9.04
C CYS A 75 4.62 18.04 -8.94
N HIS A 76 5.75 18.71 -8.69
CA HIS A 76 5.87 20.14 -8.80
C HIS A 76 5.49 20.47 -10.23
N ARG A 77 4.41 21.24 -10.35
CA ARG A 77 4.04 22.03 -11.52
C ARG A 77 5.32 22.51 -12.22
N GLU A 78 5.71 21.83 -13.30
CA GLU A 78 6.67 22.40 -14.24
C GLU A 78 5.96 23.56 -14.93
N LYS A 79 6.12 24.76 -14.36
CA LYS A 79 6.00 25.98 -15.14
C LYS A 79 7.29 26.10 -15.95
N GLY A 80 7.23 25.64 -17.20
CA GLY A 80 8.15 26.01 -18.27
C GLY A 80 7.36 26.68 -19.37
#